data_AF-A0A7V9S9I5-F1
#
_entry.id   AF-A0A7V9S9I5-F1
#
_cell.length_a   1.000
_cell.length_b   1.000
_cell.length_c   1.000
_cell.angle_alpha   90.00
_cell.angle_beta   90.00
_cell.angle_gamma   90.00
#
_symmetry.space_group_name_H-M   'P 1'
#
loop_
_entity.id
_entity.type
_entity.pdbx_description
1 polymer ?
#
loop_
_entity_poly.entity_id
_entity_poly.type
_entity_poly.pdbx_seq_one_letter_code
_entity_poly.pdbx_strand_id
1 'polypeptide(L)'
;LVLSLLLEGPAAIITGIARATPVTWAAVLWQSVGNTMFGYACWGWLLSRYPTATVAPMSLMVPIFGFGASAVILHEPLPLWKIGATLLIMAGLAVNLLWVRRGQPKADETVQRTVSSDESRELGRAAGGASKSKIGGGAA
;
A
#
# COMPACT_ATOMS: atom_id res chain seq x y z
N LEU A 1 -6.05 15.31 -21.51
CA LEU A 1 -6.83 15.09 -22.76
C LEU A 1 -7.07 16.40 -23.51
N VAL A 2 -7.75 17.39 -22.93
CA VAL A 2 -8.00 18.69 -23.59
C VAL A 2 -6.72 19.40 -24.07
N LEU A 3 -5.66 19.43 -23.26
CA LEU A 3 -4.36 20.01 -23.68
C LEU A 3 -3.66 19.24 -24.82
N SER A 4 -3.77 17.91 -24.86
CA SER A 4 -3.15 17.08 -25.90
C SER A 4 -3.88 17.24 -27.24
N LEU A 5 -5.20 17.40 -27.21
CA LEU A 5 -6.01 17.76 -28.38
C LEU A 5 -5.68 19.16 -28.92
N LEU A 6 -5.34 20.10 -28.05
CA LEU A 6 -4.96 21.48 -28.42
C LEU A 6 -3.52 21.58 -28.97
N LEU A 7 -2.59 20.76 -28.49
CA LEU A 7 -1.17 20.85 -28.83
C LEU A 7 -0.76 19.97 -30.02
N GLU A 8 -1.25 18.72 -30.10
CA GLU A 8 -0.90 17.79 -31.18
C GLU A 8 -1.99 17.69 -32.26
N GLY A 9 -3.21 18.13 -31.94
CA GLY A 9 -4.37 18.01 -32.83
C GLY A 9 -4.95 16.59 -32.85
N PRO A 10 -6.28 16.44 -33.00
CA PRO A 10 -6.95 15.13 -33.04
C PRO A 10 -6.43 14.23 -34.17
N ALA A 11 -5.90 14.82 -35.25
CA ALA A 11 -5.32 14.10 -36.38
C ALA A 11 -4.02 13.34 -36.01
N ALA A 12 -3.17 13.88 -35.13
CA ALA A 12 -1.94 13.22 -34.72
C ALA A 12 -2.21 11.97 -33.88
N ILE A 13 -3.22 12.03 -33.00
CA ILE A 13 -3.65 10.89 -32.17
C ILE A 13 -4.20 9.76 -33.05
N ILE A 14 -5.10 10.09 -34.00
CA ILE A 14 -5.68 9.10 -34.92
C ILE A 14 -4.59 8.49 -35.81
N THR A 15 -3.68 9.31 -36.33
CA THR A 15 -2.57 8.84 -37.17
C THR A 15 -1.58 7.99 -36.38
N GLY A 16 -1.32 8.33 -35.12
CA GLY A 16 -0.47 7.56 -34.21
C GLY A 16 -1.04 6.18 -33.88
N ILE A 17 -2.37 6.09 -33.69
CA ILE A 17 -3.06 4.80 -33.53
C ILE A 17 -3.05 4.01 -34.84
N ALA A 18 -3.31 4.67 -35.98
CA ALA A 18 -3.31 4.03 -37.29
C ALA A 18 -1.93 3.52 -37.73
N ARG A 19 -0.84 4.14 -37.25
CA ARG A 19 0.55 3.71 -37.50
C ARG A 19 1.16 2.92 -36.33
N ALA A 20 0.39 2.64 -35.29
CA ALA A 20 0.89 1.91 -34.13
C ALA A 20 1.34 0.50 -34.56
N THR A 21 2.64 0.25 -34.45
CA THR A 21 3.22 -1.05 -34.80
C THR A 21 2.80 -2.12 -33.80
N PRO A 22 2.87 -3.41 -34.16
CA PRO A 22 2.66 -4.50 -33.21
C PRO A 22 3.54 -4.39 -31.95
N VAL A 23 4.75 -3.83 -32.09
CA VAL A 23 5.67 -3.56 -30.98
C VAL A 23 5.11 -2.49 -30.05
N THR A 24 4.49 -1.44 -30.58
CA THR A 24 3.81 -0.40 -29.78
C THR A 24 2.69 -1.01 -28.95
N TRP A 25 1.85 -1.86 -29.55
CA TRP A 25 0.78 -2.56 -28.85
C TRP A 25 1.31 -3.53 -27.79
N ALA A 26 2.37 -4.28 -28.12
CA ALA A 26 3.04 -5.15 -27.16
C ALA A 26 3.64 -4.36 -25.98
N ALA A 27 4.25 -3.20 -26.24
CA ALA A 27 4.78 -2.33 -25.20
C ALA A 27 3.66 -1.77 -24.30
N VAL A 28 2.51 -1.40 -24.87
CA VAL A 28 1.34 -0.94 -24.11
C VAL A 28 0.77 -2.07 -23.24
N LEU A 29 0.62 -3.28 -23.80
CA LEU A 29 0.18 -4.45 -23.05
C LEU A 29 1.18 -4.81 -21.94
N TRP A 30 2.47 -4.75 -22.23
CA TRP A 30 3.51 -5.00 -21.23
C TRP A 30 3.53 -3.94 -20.13
N GLN A 31 3.38 -2.66 -20.46
CA GLN A 31 3.31 -1.59 -19.47
C GLN A 31 2.04 -1.66 -18.61
N SER A 32 0.90 -1.96 -19.22
CA SER A 32 -0.37 -2.00 -18.49
C SER A 32 -0.53 -3.30 -17.69
N VAL A 33 -0.31 -4.47 -18.31
CA VAL A 33 -0.52 -5.77 -17.68
C VAL A 33 0.75 -6.27 -17.01
N GLY A 34 1.88 -6.25 -17.72
CA GLY A 34 3.16 -6.78 -17.24
C GLY A 34 3.65 -6.07 -15.97
N ASN A 35 3.77 -4.74 -16.00
CA ASN A 35 4.19 -3.98 -14.82
C ASN A 35 3.17 -4.06 -13.67
N THR A 36 1.87 -4.09 -13.96
CA THR A 36 0.84 -4.20 -12.92
C THR A 36 0.84 -5.57 -12.26
N MET A 37 0.86 -6.65 -13.05
CA MET A 37 0.97 -8.01 -12.52
C MET A 37 2.27 -8.20 -11.77
N PHE A 38 3.39 -7.71 -12.28
CA PHE A 38 4.67 -7.78 -11.59
C PHE A 38 4.64 -7.00 -10.27
N GLY A 39 4.07 -5.80 -10.26
CA GLY A 39 3.89 -4.99 -9.06
C GLY A 39 3.05 -5.70 -8.00
N TYR A 40 1.88 -6.22 -8.38
CA TYR A 40 1.00 -6.95 -7.46
C TYR A 40 1.57 -8.30 -7.03
N ALA A 41 2.28 -9.02 -7.91
CA ALA A 41 2.93 -10.28 -7.57
C ALA A 41 4.06 -10.06 -6.56
N CYS A 42 4.91 -9.06 -6.79
CA CYS A 42 5.95 -8.67 -5.83
C CYS A 42 5.33 -8.24 -4.49
N TRP A 43 4.28 -7.42 -4.52
CA TRP A 43 3.59 -6.96 -3.32
C TRP A 43 2.94 -8.12 -2.55
N GLY A 44 2.25 -9.03 -3.24
CA GLY A 44 1.63 -10.22 -2.66
C GLY A 44 2.66 -11.19 -2.09
N TRP A 45 3.77 -11.41 -2.78
CA TRP A 45 4.90 -12.21 -2.29
C TRP A 45 5.53 -11.59 -1.04
N LEU A 46 5.67 -10.27 -1.00
CA LEU A 46 6.28 -9.56 0.11
C LEU A 46 5.37 -9.54 1.35
N LEU A 47 4.05 -9.36 1.17
CA LEU A 47 3.06 -9.48 2.24
C LEU A 47 2.91 -10.92 2.74
N SER A 48 3.15 -11.90 1.89
CA SER A 48 3.19 -13.32 2.27
C SER A 48 4.38 -13.66 3.18
N ARG A 49 5.48 -12.90 3.10
CA ARG A 49 6.76 -13.23 3.75
C ARG A 49 7.14 -12.28 4.88
N TYR A 50 6.63 -11.04 4.90
CA TYR A 50 6.97 -10.02 5.89
C TYR A 50 5.73 -9.27 6.42
N PRO A 51 5.68 -8.96 7.72
CA PRO A 51 4.66 -8.07 8.29
C PRO A 51 4.62 -6.73 7.54
N THR A 52 3.42 -6.16 7.35
CA THR A 52 3.17 -4.89 6.64
C THR A 52 4.08 -3.75 7.08
N ALA A 53 4.53 -3.74 8.34
CA ALA A 53 5.44 -2.74 8.89
C ALA A 53 6.86 -2.74 8.27
N THR A 54 7.31 -3.87 7.71
CA THR A 54 8.63 -4.03 7.08
C THR A 54 8.64 -3.65 5.61
N VAL A 55 7.46 -3.51 4.99
CA VAL A 55 7.30 -3.19 3.56
C VAL A 55 7.25 -1.67 3.33
N ALA A 56 6.82 -0.90 4.32
CA ALA A 56 6.76 0.56 4.27
C ALA A 56 8.09 1.25 3.88
N PRO A 57 9.30 0.80 4.32
CA PRO A 57 10.57 1.36 3.88
C PRO A 57 10.89 1.10 2.40
N MET A 58 10.38 0.02 1.80
CA MET A 58 10.62 -0.27 0.37
C MET A 58 9.97 0.80 -0.53
N SER A 59 8.80 1.31 -0.14
CA SER A 59 8.14 2.42 -0.86
C SER A 59 8.94 3.73 -0.79
N LEU A 60 9.69 3.96 0.29
CA LEU A 60 10.63 5.09 0.40
C LEU A 60 11.86 4.90 -0.50
N MET A 61 12.18 3.67 -0.91
CA MET A 61 13.35 3.37 -1.74
C MET A 61 13.08 3.58 -3.25
N VAL A 62 11.81 3.62 -3.66
CA VAL A 62 11.39 3.81 -5.06
C VAL A 62 11.98 5.08 -5.70
N PRO A 63 11.93 6.27 -5.08
CA PRO A 63 12.50 7.48 -5.68
C PRO A 63 14.01 7.38 -5.84
N ILE A 64 14.71 6.82 -4.84
CA ILE A 64 16.17 6.67 -4.85
C ILE A 64 16.59 5.75 -6.00
N PHE A 65 15.93 4.59 -6.13
CA PHE A 65 16.18 3.67 -7.24
C PHE A 65 15.80 4.27 -8.58
N GLY A 66 14.70 5.03 -8.67
CA GLY A 66 14.27 5.70 -9.90
C GLY A 66 15.29 6.72 -10.39
N PHE A 67 15.77 7.61 -9.51
CA PHE A 67 16.80 8.59 -9.86
C PHE A 67 18.17 7.95 -10.10
N GLY A 68 18.55 6.96 -9.29
CA GLY A 68 19.81 6.22 -9.47
C GLY A 68 19.85 5.45 -10.78
N ALA A 69 18.78 4.73 -11.11
CA ALA A 69 18.67 4.01 -12.38
C ALA A 69 18.63 4.98 -13.56
N SER A 70 17.95 6.12 -13.45
CA SER A 70 17.95 7.16 -14.49
C SER A 70 19.35 7.71 -14.75
N ALA A 71 20.15 7.94 -13.70
CA ALA A 71 21.53 8.39 -13.85
C ALA A 71 22.46 7.33 -14.45
N VAL A 72 22.30 6.08 -14.04
CA VAL A 72 23.15 4.96 -14.50
C VAL A 72 22.78 4.52 -15.91
N ILE A 73 21.49 4.42 -16.25
CA ILE A 73 21.00 3.90 -17.54
C ILE A 73 20.98 5.01 -18.60
N LEU A 74 20.59 6.22 -18.24
CA LEU A 74 20.44 7.34 -19.19
C LEU A 74 21.73 8.16 -19.35
N HIS A 75 22.73 7.95 -18.47
CA HIS A 75 24.02 8.68 -18.45
C HIS A 75 23.89 10.22 -18.45
N GLU A 76 22.72 10.76 -18.14
CA GLU A 76 22.55 12.21 -18.08
C GLU A 76 23.15 12.77 -16.79
N PRO A 77 23.81 13.95 -16.84
CA PRO A 77 24.27 14.62 -15.64
C PRO A 77 23.07 14.86 -14.73
N LEU A 78 23.16 14.42 -13.47
CA LEU A 78 22.22 14.74 -12.41
C LEU A 78 22.61 16.10 -11.82
N PRO A 79 22.03 17.23 -12.29
CA PRO A 79 22.30 18.52 -11.68
C PRO A 79 21.84 18.52 -10.22
N LEU A 80 22.57 19.25 -9.37
CA LEU A 80 22.34 19.31 -7.92
C LEU A 80 20.89 19.67 -7.54
N TRP A 81 20.18 20.43 -8.37
CA TRP A 81 18.79 20.80 -8.11
C TRP A 81 17.82 19.60 -8.18
N LYS A 82 18.08 18.60 -9.06
CA LYS A 82 17.29 17.36 -9.10
C LYS A 82 17.48 16.57 -7.82
N ILE A 83 18.72 16.50 -7.31
CA ILE A 83 19.04 15.85 -6.04
C ILE A 83 18.34 16.57 -4.88
N GLY A 84 18.36 17.91 -4.88
CA GLY A 84 17.63 18.73 -3.91
C GLY A 84 16.12 18.48 -3.93
N ALA A 85 15.51 18.37 -5.12
CA ALA A 85 14.10 18.03 -5.27
C ALA A 85 13.80 16.60 -4.78
N THR A 86 14.65 15.62 -5.11
CA THR A 86 14.52 14.25 -4.59
C THR A 86 14.60 14.23 -3.06
N LEU A 87 15.56 14.94 -2.46
CA LEU A 87 15.70 15.05 -1.01
C LEU A 87 14.48 15.72 -0.36
N LEU A 88 13.94 16.78 -0.98
CA LEU A 88 12.74 17.46 -0.48
C LEU A 88 11.51 16.55 -0.48
N ILE A 89 11.32 15.78 -1.56
CA ILE A 89 10.25 14.78 -1.66
C ILE A 89 10.46 13.68 -0.61
N MET A 90 11.68 13.15 -0.48
CA MET A 90 12.03 12.16 0.54
C MET A 90 11.77 12.67 1.96
N ALA A 91 12.10 13.93 2.24
CA ALA A 91 11.81 14.56 3.52
C ALA A 91 10.30 14.66 3.78
N GLY A 92 9.52 15.10 2.78
CA GLY A 92 8.05 15.14 2.88
C GLY A 92 7.43 13.76 3.10
N LEU A 93 7.90 12.74 2.37
CA LEU A 93 7.44 11.36 2.53
C LEU A 93 7.84 10.77 3.88
N ALA A 94 9.07 11.04 4.35
CA ALA A 94 9.55 10.59 5.64
C ALA A 94 8.73 11.20 6.78
N VAL A 95 8.42 12.50 6.71
CA VAL A 95 7.53 13.16 7.69
C VAL A 95 6.14 12.52 7.67
N ASN A 96 5.57 12.26 6.49
CA ASN A 96 4.25 11.64 6.34
C ASN A 96 4.21 10.21 6.93
N LEU A 97 5.21 9.37 6.64
CA LEU A 97 5.28 8.00 7.17
C LEU A 97 5.57 7.96 8.68
N LEU A 98 6.45 8.83 9.18
CA LEU A 98 6.75 8.91 10.62
C LEU A 98 5.54 9.41 11.42
N TRP A 99 4.72 10.29 10.82
CA TRP A 99 3.45 10.72 11.39
C TRP A 99 2.44 9.56 11.49
N VAL A 100 2.23 8.81 10.40
CA VAL A 100 1.33 7.64 10.39
C VAL A 100 1.80 6.56 11.39
N ARG A 101 3.11 6.30 11.48
CA ARG A 101 3.66 5.34 12.45
C ARG A 101 3.49 5.82 13.90
N ARG A 102 3.61 7.12 14.18
CA ARG A 102 3.37 7.68 15.52
C ARG A 102 1.89 7.71 15.93
N GLY A 103 0.97 7.55 14.97
CA GLY A 103 -0.48 7.51 15.20
C GLY A 103 -1.07 6.16 15.65
N GLN A 104 -0.26 5.09 15.74
CA GLN A 104 -0.71 3.79 16.26
C GLN A 104 -0.31 3.41 17.70
N PRO A 105 -0.31 4.29 18.73
CA PRO A 105 -0.15 3.82 20.10
C PRO A 105 -1.50 3.38 20.71
N LYS A 106 -1.59 2.13 21.19
CA LYS A 106 -2.55 1.60 22.21
C LYS A 106 -4.01 1.27 21.84
N ALA A 107 -4.47 1.48 20.60
CA ALA A 107 -5.84 1.09 20.23
C ALA A 107 -6.11 -0.41 20.42
N ASP A 108 -5.13 -1.26 20.12
CA ASP A 108 -5.24 -2.72 20.27
C ASP A 108 -5.32 -3.17 21.74
N GLU A 109 -4.55 -2.54 22.64
CA GLU A 109 -4.58 -2.87 24.08
C GLU A 109 -5.94 -2.53 24.72
N THR A 110 -6.56 -1.43 24.28
CA THR A 110 -7.85 -0.97 24.82
C THR A 110 -8.99 -1.86 24.33
N VAL A 111 -8.95 -2.27 23.06
CA VAL A 111 -9.92 -3.21 22.47
C VAL A 111 -9.75 -4.61 23.08
N GLN A 112 -8.53 -5.13 23.20
CA GLN A 112 -8.27 -6.43 23.82
C GLN A 112 -8.70 -6.49 25.29
N ARG A 113 -8.47 -5.42 26.07
CA ARG A 113 -8.96 -5.37 27.46
C ARG A 113 -10.48 -5.38 27.56
N THR A 114 -11.15 -4.70 26.64
CA THR A 114 -12.62 -4.63 26.65
C THR A 114 -13.22 -5.99 26.29
N VAL A 115 -12.72 -6.64 25.24
CA VAL A 115 -13.18 -7.98 24.80
C VAL A 115 -12.92 -9.05 25.87
N SER A 116 -11.73 -9.07 26.47
CA SER A 116 -11.39 -10.04 27.54
C SER A 116 -12.26 -9.85 28.80
N SER A 117 -12.59 -8.60 29.14
CA SER A 117 -13.50 -8.27 30.25
C SER A 117 -14.92 -8.75 30.01
N ASP A 118 -15.43 -8.59 28.78
CA ASP A 118 -16.78 -9.02 28.42
C ASP A 118 -16.90 -10.55 28.39
N GLU A 119 -15.93 -11.25 27.81
CA GLU A 119 -15.90 -12.72 27.79
C GLU A 119 -15.88 -13.31 29.21
N SER A 120 -15.07 -12.72 30.11
CA SER A 120 -15.01 -13.14 31.52
C SER A 120 -16.35 -12.96 32.26
N ARG A 121 -17.12 -11.92 31.91
CA ARG A 121 -18.45 -11.65 32.48
C ARG A 121 -19.52 -12.61 31.96
N GLU A 122 -19.47 -12.97 30.69
CA GLU A 122 -20.39 -13.93 30.09
C GLU A 122 -20.18 -15.34 30.65
N LEU A 123 -18.92 -15.77 30.81
CA LEU A 123 -18.57 -17.05 31.43
C LEU A 123 -19.06 -17.14 32.88
N GLY A 124 -18.90 -16.06 33.66
CA GLY A 124 -19.43 -15.98 35.03
C GLY A 124 -20.97 -16.05 35.10
N ARG A 125 -21.66 -15.41 34.15
CA ARG A 125 -23.14 -15.48 34.03
C ARG A 125 -23.61 -16.89 33.66
N ALA A 126 -22.95 -17.54 32.72
CA ALA A 126 -23.28 -18.90 32.30
C ALA A 126 -23.07 -19.92 33.44
N ALA A 127 -21.97 -19.82 34.18
CA ALA A 127 -21.69 -20.66 35.34
C ALA A 127 -22.69 -20.42 36.50
N GLY A 128 -23.06 -19.15 36.75
CA GLY A 128 -24.06 -18.79 37.77
C GLY A 128 -25.47 -19.28 37.43
N GLY A 129 -25.86 -19.26 36.15
CA GLY A 129 -27.14 -19.77 35.66
C GLY A 129 -27.26 -21.30 35.79
N ALA A 130 -26.20 -22.03 35.44
CA ALA A 130 -26.16 -23.49 35.58
C ALA A 130 -26.25 -23.95 37.04
N SER A 131 -25.65 -23.22 37.97
CA SER A 131 -25.74 -23.51 39.41
C SER A 131 -27.16 -23.31 39.97
N LYS A 132 -27.87 -22.24 39.55
CA LYS A 132 -29.27 -22.01 39.97
C LYS A 132 -30.24 -23.06 39.45
N SER A 133 -30.02 -23.59 38.24
CA SER A 133 -30.87 -24.64 37.65
C SER A 133 -30.79 -25.96 38.43
N LYS A 134 -29.62 -26.31 38.97
CA LYS A 134 -29.41 -27.60 39.65
C LYS A 134 -29.98 -27.67 41.07
N ILE A 135 -30.25 -26.53 41.70
CA ILE A 135 -30.76 -26.44 43.09
C ILE A 135 -32.30 -26.39 43.11
N GLY A 136 -32.95 -25.97 42.03
CA GLY A 136 -34.42 -25.86 41.95
C GLY A 136 -35.18 -27.12 41.51
N GLY A 137 -34.48 -28.19 41.07
CA GLY A 137 -35.11 -29.38 40.48
C GLY A 137 -35.31 -30.58 41.42
N GLY A 138 -35.02 -30.44 42.73
CA GLY A 138 -35.06 -31.55 43.69
C GLY A 138 -36.21 -31.53 44.70
N ALA A 139 -37.21 -30.66 44.52
CA ALA A 139 -38.34 -30.53 45.44
C ALA A 139 -39.66 -30.56 44.67
N ALA A 140 -39.96 -31.70 44.04
CA ALA A 140 -41.30 -32.08 43.62
C ALA A 140 -41.43 -33.61 43.69
#